data_AF-A0A2V6STZ7-F1
#
_entry.id   AF-A0A2V6STZ7-F1
#
_cell.length_a   1.000
_cell.length_b   1.000
_cell.length_c   1.000
_cell.angle_alpha   90.00
_cell.angle_beta   90.00
_cell.angle_gamma   90.00
#
_symmetry.space_group_name_H-M   'P 1'
#
loop_
_entity.id
_entity.type
_entity.pdbx_description
1 polymer ?
#
loop_
_entity_poly.entity_id
_entity_poly.type
_entity_poly.pdbx_seq_one_letter_code
_entity_poly.pdbx_strand_id
1 'polypeptide(L)'
;AAALAAAIVAAPVGALCVRYVKIYFGMLTLAFGMVFYTFLLKFYKLTGGDEGMRMLRPSLLGSGWEGFSKTAYLVGPYYYFSLGILILATLLM
;
A
#
# COMPACT_ATOMS: atom_id res chain seq x y z
N ALA A 1 -11.31 -8.66 6.64
CA ALA A 1 -12.18 -7.45 6.66
C ALA A 1 -11.96 -6.56 5.44
N ALA A 2 -10.73 -6.05 5.20
CA ALA A 2 -10.45 -5.15 4.07
C ALA A 2 -10.83 -5.72 2.70
N ALA A 3 -10.50 -6.99 2.43
CA ALA A 3 -10.86 -7.64 1.16
C ALA A 3 -12.38 -7.74 0.93
N LEU A 4 -13.14 -7.97 2.00
CA LEU A 4 -14.60 -8.07 1.96
C LEU A 4 -15.23 -6.69 1.68
N ALA A 5 -14.75 -5.65 2.35
CA ALA A 5 -15.17 -4.27 2.09
C ALA A 5 -14.82 -3.84 0.65
N ALA A 6 -13.62 -4.18 0.17
CA ALA A 6 -13.20 -3.90 -1.20
C ALA A 6 -14.09 -4.63 -2.22
N ALA A 7 -14.45 -5.88 -1.98
CA ALA A 7 -15.34 -6.64 -2.87
C ALA A 7 -16.74 -6.02 -2.94
N ILE A 8 -17.30 -5.56 -1.82
CA ILE A 8 -18.61 -4.88 -1.77
C ILE A 8 -18.59 -3.59 -2.59
N VAL A 9 -17.50 -2.81 -2.53
CA VAL A 9 -17.35 -1.57 -3.31
C VAL A 9 -17.08 -1.87 -4.79
N ALA A 10 -16.29 -2.91 -5.08
CA ALA A 10 -15.93 -3.29 -6.45
C ALA A 10 -17.11 -3.91 -7.22
N ALA A 11 -18.03 -4.61 -6.54
CA ALA A 11 -19.19 -5.26 -7.17
C ALA A 11 -20.07 -4.30 -8.00
N PRO A 12 -20.56 -3.15 -7.49
CA PRO A 12 -21.36 -2.22 -8.28
C PRO A 12 -20.54 -1.56 -9.40
N VAL A 13 -19.26 -1.24 -9.16
CA VAL A 13 -18.37 -0.65 -10.16
C VAL A 13 -18.15 -1.61 -11.31
N GLY A 14 -17.83 -2.87 -11.00
CA GLY A 14 -17.68 -3.94 -12.00
C GLY A 14 -18.96 -4.21 -12.77
N ALA A 15 -20.12 -4.21 -12.10
CA ALA A 15 -21.41 -4.37 -12.75
C ALA A 15 -21.70 -3.25 -13.78
N LEU A 16 -21.23 -2.02 -13.53
CA LEU A 16 -21.29 -0.92 -14.49
C LEU A 16 -20.26 -1.09 -15.62
N CYS A 17 -19.01 -1.47 -15.29
CA CYS A 17 -17.96 -1.69 -16.28
C CYS A 17 -18.35 -2.73 -17.33
N VAL A 18 -18.89 -3.87 -16.90
CA VAL A 18 -19.20 -5.02 -17.78
C VAL A 18 -20.33 -4.73 -18.78
N ARG A 19 -21.15 -3.68 -18.57
CA ARG A 19 -22.18 -3.27 -19.53
C ARG A 19 -21.61 -2.66 -20.82
N TYR A 20 -20.36 -2.22 -20.81
CA TYR A 20 -19.69 -1.62 -21.97
C TYR A 20 -18.70 -2.60 -22.60
N VAL A 21 -18.57 -2.56 -23.93
CA VAL A 21 -17.76 -3.53 -24.70
C VAL A 21 -16.51 -2.87 -25.29
N LYS A 22 -15.46 -3.67 -25.53
CA LYS A 22 -14.20 -3.26 -26.19
C LYS A 22 -13.47 -2.16 -25.42
N ILE A 23 -13.11 -1.06 -26.08
CA ILE A 23 -12.29 0.03 -25.54
C ILE A 23 -13.01 0.76 -24.41
N TYR A 24 -14.35 0.83 -24.45
CA TYR A 24 -15.14 1.50 -23.42
C TYR A 24 -15.02 0.82 -22.05
N PHE A 25 -14.90 -0.52 -22.01
CA PHE A 25 -14.64 -1.25 -20.76
C PHE A 25 -13.32 -0.82 -20.12
N GLY A 26 -12.25 -0.76 -20.93
CA GLY A 26 -10.93 -0.33 -20.48
C GLY A 26 -10.91 1.12 -20.01
N MET A 27 -11.50 2.03 -20.80
CA MET A 27 -11.57 3.45 -20.45
C MET A 27 -12.34 3.69 -19.15
N LEU A 28 -13.49 3.01 -18.97
CA LEU A 28 -14.31 3.15 -17.77
C LEU A 28 -13.59 2.59 -16.53
N THR A 29 -12.91 1.44 -16.67
CA THR A 29 -12.14 0.83 -15.58
C THR A 29 -10.97 1.71 -15.14
N LEU A 30 -10.22 2.28 -16.10
CA LEU A 30 -9.14 3.22 -15.80
C LEU A 30 -9.66 4.51 -15.17
N ALA A 31 -10.79 5.05 -15.67
CA ALA A 31 -11.42 6.24 -15.11
C ALA A 31 -11.83 6.00 -13.64
N PHE A 32 -12.52 4.90 -13.35
CA PHE A 32 -12.85 4.54 -11.97
C PHE A 32 -11.60 4.33 -11.11
N GLY A 33 -10.55 3.70 -11.64
CA GLY A 33 -9.27 3.56 -10.94
C GLY A 33 -8.71 4.89 -10.48
N MET A 34 -8.65 5.89 -11.37
CA MET A 34 -8.16 7.23 -11.04
C MET A 34 -9.09 7.98 -10.08
N VAL A 35 -10.41 7.79 -10.19
CA VAL A 35 -11.39 8.37 -9.25
C VAL A 35 -11.19 7.82 -7.85
N PHE A 36 -11.11 6.50 -7.67
CA PHE A 36 -10.89 5.89 -6.36
C PHE A 36 -9.51 6.23 -5.79
N TYR A 37 -8.48 6.26 -6.63
CA TYR A 37 -7.14 6.70 -6.24
C TYR A 37 -7.15 8.13 -5.68
N THR A 38 -7.73 9.07 -6.43
CA THR A 38 -7.84 10.47 -6.01
C THR A 38 -8.72 10.62 -4.76
N PHE A 39 -9.80 9.85 -4.68
CA PHE A 39 -10.67 9.82 -3.51
C PHE A 39 -9.90 9.42 -2.26
N LEU A 40 -9.10 8.34 -2.32
CA LEU A 40 -8.24 7.88 -1.22
C LEU A 40 -7.17 8.89 -0.83
N LEU A 41 -6.53 9.55 -1.79
CA LEU A 41 -5.57 10.63 -1.51
C LEU A 41 -6.22 11.81 -0.80
N LYS A 42 -7.49 12.13 -1.11
CA LYS A 42 -8.20 13.24 -0.48
C LYS A 42 -8.52 12.99 0.99
N PHE A 43 -8.44 11.76 1.47
CA PHE A 43 -8.49 11.45 2.90
C PHE A 43 -7.17 11.78 3.60
N TYR A 44 -6.73 13.04 3.51
CA TYR A 44 -5.47 13.52 4.10
C TYR A 44 -5.28 13.11 5.57
N LYS A 45 -6.36 13.13 6.36
CA LYS A 45 -6.31 12.73 7.78
C LYS A 45 -5.98 11.25 7.99
N LEU A 46 -6.34 10.38 7.05
CA LEU A 46 -6.18 8.94 7.16
C LEU A 46 -4.98 8.43 6.36
N THR A 47 -4.76 8.92 5.14
CA THR A 47 -3.70 8.44 4.23
C THR A 47 -2.47 9.34 4.23
N GLY A 48 -2.55 10.56 4.77
CA GLY A 48 -1.51 11.57 4.64
C GLY A 48 -1.48 12.24 3.25
N GLY A 49 -2.42 11.90 2.37
CA GLY A 49 -2.50 12.46 1.02
C GLY A 49 -1.29 12.14 0.16
N ASP A 50 -0.76 13.14 -0.51
CA ASP A 50 0.40 13.05 -1.39
C ASP A 50 1.73 12.89 -0.63
N GLU A 51 1.84 13.44 0.59
CA GLU A 51 3.01 13.26 1.46
C GLU A 51 3.04 11.89 2.15
N GLY A 52 1.90 11.20 2.21
CA GLY A 52 1.75 9.89 2.83
C GLY A 52 1.77 9.92 4.36
N MET A 53 1.40 8.80 4.99
CA MET A 53 1.42 8.67 6.44
C MET A 53 2.86 8.66 6.99
N ARG A 54 3.11 9.46 8.04
CA ARG A 54 4.40 9.48 8.75
C ARG A 54 4.64 8.14 9.44
N MET A 55 5.47 7.28 8.84
CA MET A 55 5.88 6.03 9.47
C MET A 55 6.85 6.31 10.63
N LEU A 56 6.45 5.82 11.82
CA LEU A 56 7.30 5.79 13.00
C LEU A 56 8.44 4.79 12.77
N ARG A 57 9.58 4.98 13.45
CA ARG A 57 10.74 4.09 13.30
C ARG A 57 10.32 2.66 13.72
N PRO A 58 10.39 1.66 12.82
CA PRO A 58 9.98 0.30 13.15
C PRO A 58 10.93 -0.26 14.21
N SER A 59 10.40 -0.81 15.30
CA SER A 59 11.22 -1.44 16.34
C SER A 59 11.74 -2.79 15.84
N LEU A 60 13.06 -2.98 15.86
CA LEU A 60 13.70 -4.27 15.60
C LEU A 60 13.71 -5.08 16.89
N LEU A 61 13.03 -6.23 16.88
CA LEU A 61 13.06 -7.23 17.97
C LEU A 61 12.71 -6.68 19.37
N GLY A 62 11.88 -5.64 19.45
CA GLY A 62 11.48 -5.02 20.73
C GLY A 62 12.53 -4.11 21.36
N SER A 63 13.65 -3.86 20.68
CA SER A 63 14.68 -2.93 21.13
C SER A 63 14.57 -1.59 20.37
N GLY A 64 14.40 -0.51 21.11
CA GLY A 64 14.62 0.83 20.59
C GLY A 64 16.13 1.02 20.49
N TRP A 65 16.70 0.94 19.28
CA TRP A 65 18.11 1.29 19.05
C TRP A 65 18.23 2.83 19.15
N GLU A 66 18.15 3.35 20.38
CA GLU A 66 18.03 4.77 20.71
C GLU A 66 19.29 5.58 20.42
N GLY A 67 20.44 4.92 20.22
CA GLY A 67 21.74 5.57 19.96
C GLY A 67 22.02 5.97 18.51
N PHE A 68 21.21 5.56 17.53
CA PHE A 68 21.48 5.81 16.11
C PHE A 68 20.59 6.92 15.52
N SER A 69 21.13 7.70 14.56
CA SER A 69 20.35 8.65 13.76
C SER A 69 19.31 7.91 12.88
N LYS A 70 18.18 8.57 12.54
CA LYS A 70 17.08 7.93 11.76
C LYS A 70 17.62 7.27 10.50
N THR A 71 18.47 7.96 9.76
CA THR A 71 19.11 7.47 8.53
C THR A 71 20.03 6.27 8.78
N ALA A 72 20.88 6.30 9.81
CA ALA A 72 21.82 5.21 10.10
C ALA A 72 21.09 3.91 10.46
N TYR A 73 19.97 4.00 11.18
CA TYR A 73 19.15 2.85 11.52
C TYR A 73 18.45 2.21 10.31
N LEU A 74 17.93 3.04 9.39
CA LEU A 74 17.25 2.55 8.19
C LEU A 74 18.22 1.89 7.20
N VAL A 75 19.42 2.47 7.01
CA VAL A 75 20.41 1.98 6.04
C VAL A 75 21.23 0.80 6.59
N GLY A 76 21.46 0.73 7.90
CA GLY A 76 22.23 -0.34 8.52
C GLY A 76 21.35 -1.51 8.97
N PRO A 77 21.01 -1.58 10.27
CA PRO A 77 20.42 -2.77 10.88
C PRO A 77 19.08 -3.18 10.27
N TYR A 78 18.21 -2.22 9.92
CA TYR A 78 16.92 -2.53 9.31
C TYR A 78 17.05 -3.11 7.90
N TYR A 79 18.00 -2.62 7.11
CA TYR A 79 18.25 -3.10 5.76
C TYR A 79 18.72 -4.55 5.77
N TYR A 80 19.75 -4.88 6.57
CA TYR A 80 20.28 -6.24 6.65
C TYR A 80 19.25 -7.24 7.19
N PHE A 81 18.44 -6.83 8.16
CA PHE A 81 17.35 -7.65 8.67
C PHE A 81 16.29 -7.96 7.60
N SER A 82 15.86 -6.94 6.85
CA SER A 82 14.90 -7.11 5.75
C SER A 82 15.44 -8.00 4.64
N LEU A 83 16.73 -7.86 4.32
CA LEU A 83 17.42 -8.69 3.34
C LEU A 83 17.48 -10.16 3.78
N GLY A 84 17.77 -10.42 5.06
CA GLY A 84 17.73 -11.77 5.63
C GLY A 84 16.35 -12.43 5.54
N ILE A 85 15.29 -11.67 5.87
CA ILE A 85 13.90 -12.14 5.71
C ILE A 85 13.60 -12.45 4.24
N LEU A 86 14.00 -11.58 3.33
CA LEU A 86 13.77 -11.77 1.90
C LEU A 86 14.43 -13.05 1.40
N ILE A 87 15.69 -13.29 1.75
CA ILE A 87 16.40 -14.53 1.37
C ILE A 87 15.67 -15.76 1.92
N LEU A 88 15.27 -15.72 3.19
CA LEU A 88 14.55 -16.83 3.82
C LEU A 88 13.21 -17.09 3.12
N ALA A 89 12.45 -16.04 2.81
CA ALA A 89 11.18 -16.15 2.08
C ALA A 89 11.39 -16.72 0.66
N THR A 90 12.44 -16.29 -0.06
CA THR A 90 12.76 -16.83 -1.39
C THR A 90 13.22 -18.28 -1.37
N LEU A 91 13.81 -18.76 -0.27
CA LEU A 91 14.18 -20.16 -0.10
C LEU A 91 13.00 -21.04 0.32
N LEU A 92 11.97 -20.44 0.91
CA LEU A 92 10.78 -21.15 1.41
C LEU A 92 9.68 -21.30 0.35
N MET A 93 9.62 -20.38 -0.63
CA MET A 93 8.75 -20.48 -1.82
C MET A 93 9.29 -21.52 -2.81
#